data_AF-A0A6P0ISZ9-F1
#
_entry.id   AF-A0A6P0ISZ9-F1
#
_cell.length_a   1.000
_cell.length_b   1.000
_cell.length_c   1.000
_cell.angle_alpha   90.00
_cell.angle_beta   90.00
_cell.angle_gamma   90.00
#
_symmetry.space_group_name_H-M   'P 1'
#
loop_
_entity.id
_entity.type
_entity.pdbx_description
1 polymer ?
#
loop_
_entity_poly.entity_id
_entity_poly.type
_entity_poly.pdbx_seq_one_letter_code
_entity_poly.pdbx_strand_id
1 'polypeptide(L)' 'DAAVKEEAKVYQDGILSPAASSNDNLRVKYELVRQGGQWLIKGWMVR' A
#
# COMPACT_ATOMS: atom_id res chain seq x y z
N ASP A 1 4.23 -13.20 -1.24
CA ASP A 1 4.91 -11.88 -1.23
C ASP A 1 4.75 -11.22 -2.59
N ALA A 2 4.76 -9.89 -2.64
CA ALA A 2 4.68 -9.09 -3.86
C ALA A 2 5.73 -7.97 -3.85
N ALA A 3 6.28 -7.64 -5.02
CA ALA A 3 7.00 -6.39 -5.24
C ALA A 3 6.03 -5.35 -5.78
N VAL A 4 5.96 -4.18 -5.16
CA VAL A 4 4.98 -3.12 -5.46
C VAL A 4 5.73 -1.82 -5.73
N LYS A 5 5.36 -1.13 -6.81
CA LYS A 5 5.74 0.26 -7.06
C LYS A 5 4.57 1.15 -6.64
N GLU A 6 4.80 2.06 -5.71
CA GLU A 6 3.77 2.97 -5.20
C GLU A 6 4.21 4.43 -5.39
N GLU A 7 3.30 5.28 -5.84
CA GLU A 7 3.47 6.73 -5.84
C GLU A 7 2.28 7.35 -5.11
N ALA A 8 2.55 8.07 -4.02
CA ALA A 8 1.55 8.73 -3.19
C ALA A 8 1.78 10.25 -3.19
N LYS A 9 0.73 11.03 -3.50
CA LYS A 9 0.76 12.49 -3.48
C LYS A 9 -0.12 13.03 -2.37
N VAL A 10 0.46 13.83 -1.49
CA VAL A 10 -0.25 14.46 -0.37
C VAL A 10 -0.46 15.94 -0.66
N TYR A 11 -1.69 16.41 -0.52
CA TYR A 11 -2.06 17.82 -0.67
C TYR A 11 -2.51 18.36 0.69
N GLN A 12 -1.88 19.44 1.15
CA GLN A 12 -2.21 20.17 2.37
C GLN A 12 -2.68 21.57 1.98
N ASP A 13 -3.88 21.94 2.41
CA ASP A 13 -4.54 23.20 2.01
C ASP A 13 -4.63 23.39 0.48
N GLY A 14 -4.81 22.27 -0.24
CA GLY A 14 -4.88 22.25 -1.71
C GLY A 14 -3.52 22.36 -2.42
N ILE A 15 -2.42 22.51 -1.68
CA ILE A 15 -1.06 22.61 -2.21
C ILE A 15 -0.36 21.26 -2.06
N LEU A 16 0.30 20.79 -3.13
CA LEU A 16 1.10 19.58 -3.07
C LEU A 16 2.19 19.76 -2.01
N SER A 17 2.29 18.81 -1.07
CA SER A 17 3.33 18.72 -0.07
C SER A 17 4.33 17.64 -0.48
N PRO A 18 5.46 17.99 -1.13
CA PRO A 18 6.41 16.99 -1.60
C PRO A 18 7.06 16.23 -0.44
N ALA A 19 7.26 16.90 0.69
CA ALA A 19 7.86 16.31 1.89
C ALA A 19 6.98 15.21 2.54
N ALA A 20 5.67 15.26 2.31
CA ALA A 20 4.72 14.24 2.78
C ALA A 20 4.31 13.24 1.67
N SER A 21 4.75 13.48 0.43
CA SER A 21 4.51 12.58 -0.70
C SER A 21 5.63 11.55 -0.80
N SER A 22 5.35 10.39 -1.41
CA SER A 22 6.35 9.32 -1.53
C SER A 22 6.30 8.61 -2.89
N ASN A 23 7.40 7.94 -3.22
CA ASN A 23 7.55 7.15 -4.44
C ASN A 23 8.41 5.92 -4.13
N ASP A 24 7.77 4.86 -3.67
CA ASP A 24 8.41 3.76 -2.98
C ASP A 24 8.41 2.47 -3.81
N ASN A 25 9.43 1.65 -3.58
CA ASN A 25 9.50 0.27 -4.05
C ASN A 25 9.35 -0.64 -2.83
N LEU A 26 8.19 -1.27 -2.66
CA LEU A 26 7.85 -2.03 -1.46
C LEU A 26 7.90 -3.54 -1.71
N ARG A 27 8.33 -4.30 -0.69
CA ARG A 27 8.11 -5.75 -0.64
C ARG A 27 7.03 -6.04 0.39
N VAL A 28 5.86 -6.44 -0.08
CA VAL A 28 4.68 -6.64 0.76
C VAL A 28 4.40 -8.13 0.96
N LYS A 29 4.18 -8.53 2.21
CA LYS A 29 3.63 -9.84 2.54
C LYS A 29 2.17 -9.68 2.94
N TYR A 30 1.27 -10.40 2.26
CA TYR A 30 -0.15 -10.44 2.55
C TYR A 30 -0.52 -11.71 3.31
N GLU A 31 -1.39 -11.57 4.30
CA GLU A 31 -2.11 -12.65 4.93
C GLU A 31 -3.52 -12.71 4.33
N LEU A 32 -3.90 -13.86 3.80
CA LEU A 32 -5.18 -14.04 3.11
C LEU A 32 -6.09 -14.98 3.92
N VAL A 33 -7.40 -14.72 3.87
CA VAL A 33 -8.45 -15.60 4.40
C VAL A 33 -9.45 -15.91 3.30
N ARG A 34 -9.99 -17.13 3.30
CA ARG A 34 -11.01 -17.55 2.32
C ARG A 34 -12.40 -17.49 2.96
N GLN A 35 -13.29 -16.69 2.40
CA GLN A 35 -14.67 -16.52 2.87
C GLN A 35 -15.62 -16.53 1.66
N GLY A 36 -16.69 -17.32 1.71
CA GLY A 36 -17.65 -17.42 0.60
C GLY A 36 -17.02 -17.82 -0.75
N GLY A 37 -15.90 -18.57 -0.72
CA GLY A 37 -15.15 -18.96 -1.92
C GLY A 37 -14.16 -17.91 -2.44
N GLN A 38 -14.20 -16.67 -1.96
CA GLN A 38 -13.31 -15.57 -2.35
C GLN A 38 -12.12 -15.42 -1.40
N TRP A 39 -11.00 -14.92 -1.93
CA TRP A 39 -9.83 -14.55 -1.15
C TRP A 39 -9.94 -13.09 -0.70
N LEU A 40 -9.81 -12.87 0.60
CA LEU A 40 -9.79 -11.55 1.21
C LEU A 40 -8.43 -11.31 1.88
N ILE A 41 -7.97 -10.06 1.88
CA ILE A 41 -6.79 -9.66 2.64
C ILE A 41 -7.19 -9.50 4.09
N LYS A 42 -6.59 -10.30 4.98
CA LYS A 42 -6.77 -10.22 6.44
C LYS A 42 -5.81 -9.19 7.05
N GLY A 43 -4.59 -9.14 6.53
CA GLY A 43 -3.53 -8.28 7.01
C GLY A 43 -2.38 -8.23 6.02
N TRP A 44 -1.47 -7.29 6.24
CA TRP A 44 -0.27 -7.16 5.44
C TRP A 44 0.84 -6.47 6.24
N MET A 45 2.07 -6.65 5.79
CA MET A 45 3.23 -5.95 6.33
C MET A 45 4.21 -5.60 5.21
N VAL A 46 4.86 -4.45 5.34
CA VAL A 46 6.04 -4.06 4.55
C VAL A 46 7.28 -4.69 5.18
N ARG A 47 8.21 -5.15 4.35
CA ARG A 47 9.52 -5.68 4.75
C ARG A 47 10.64 -4.74 4.38
#